data_AF-A0A2B5CR60-F1
#
_entry.id   AF-A0A2B5CR60-F1
#
_cell.length_a   1.000
_cell.length_b   1.000
_cell.length_c   1.000
_cell.angle_alpha   90.00
_cell.angle_beta   90.00
_cell.angle_gamma   90.00
#
_symmetry.space_group_name_H-M   'P 1'
#
loop_
_entity.id
_entity.type
_entity.pdbx_description
1 polymer ?
#
loop_
_entity_poly.entity_id
_entity_poly.type
_entity_poly.pdbx_seq_one_letter_code
_entity_poly.pdbx_strand_id
1 'polypeptide(L)' 'QLISILLCSSTMFKMRELLLRKKQKELSEYKAMYIIKDYFLLFYQALHKNTQELSKVLLRLFNLLQHNGRKSHR' A
#
# COMPACT_ATOMS: atom_id res chain seq x y z
N GLN A 1 -9.36 -11.45 -10.57
CA GLN A 1 -8.30 -11.60 -9.54
C GLN A 1 -6.94 -11.08 -10.02
N LEU A 2 -6.42 -11.48 -11.19
CA LEU A 2 -5.12 -10.99 -11.70
C LEU A 2 -5.00 -9.46 -11.81
N ILE A 3 -6.02 -8.80 -12.37
CA ILE A 3 -6.06 -7.32 -12.46
C ILE A 3 -5.94 -6.68 -11.07
N SER A 4 -6.62 -7.24 -10.07
CA SER A 4 -6.58 -6.73 -8.71
C SER A 4 -5.20 -6.92 -8.07
N ILE A 5 -4.50 -8.02 -8.36
CA ILE A 5 -3.12 -8.24 -7.93
C ILE A 5 -2.21 -7.19 -8.55
N LEU A 6 -2.33 -6.95 -9.86
CA LEU A 6 -1.55 -5.95 -10.57
C LEU A 6 -1.79 -4.54 -10.03
N LEU A 7 -3.05 -4.18 -9.77
CA LEU A 7 -3.41 -2.88 -9.20
C LEU A 7 -2.88 -2.72 -7.77
N CYS A 8 -3.00 -3.77 -6.94
CA CYS A 8 -2.54 -3.74 -5.56
C CYS A 8 -1.02 -3.60 -5.47
N SER A 9 -0.27 -4.36 -6.28
CA SER A 9 1.19 -4.26 -6.33
C SER A 9 1.65 -2.92 -6.89
N SER A 10 1.06 -2.43 -7.98
CA SER A 10 1.40 -1.11 -8.54
C SER A 10 1.15 0.02 -7.53
N THR A 11 0.02 -0.07 -6.82
CA THR A 11 -0.33 0.88 -5.76
C THR A 11 0.70 0.84 -4.62
N MET A 12 1.13 -0.35 -4.20
CA MET A 12 2.19 -0.50 -3.19
C MET A 12 3.47 0.23 -3.56
N PHE A 13 3.97 -0.02 -4.77
CA PHE A 13 5.21 0.56 -5.26
C PHE A 13 5.09 2.08 -5.24
N LYS A 14 3.95 2.62 -5.69
CA LYS A 14 3.70 4.05 -5.66
C LYS A 14 3.62 4.61 -4.24
N MET A 15 2.93 3.94 -3.32
CA MET A 15 2.85 4.36 -1.91
C MET A 15 4.23 4.36 -1.24
N ARG A 16 5.07 3.35 -1.48
CA ARG A 16 6.45 3.32 -0.97
C ARG A 16 7.29 4.47 -1.51
N GLU A 17 7.20 4.74 -2.81
CA GLU A 17 7.90 5.87 -3.42
C GLU A 17 7.46 7.20 -2.80
N LEU A 18 6.15 7.38 -2.59
CA LEU A 18 5.60 8.57 -1.94
C LEU A 18 6.10 8.70 -0.50
N LEU A 19 6.16 7.62 0.27
CA LEU A 19 6.69 7.63 1.64
C LEU A 19 8.17 8.03 1.69
N LEU A 20 8.98 7.51 0.76
CA LEU A 20 10.38 7.88 0.67
C LEU A 20 10.52 9.37 0.35
N ARG A 21 9.94 9.83 -0.77
CA ARG A 21 10.13 11.21 -1.27
C ARG A 21 9.47 12.28 -0.40
N LYS A 22 8.30 12.00 0.19
CA LYS A 22 7.49 13.01 0.89
C LYS A 22 7.56 12.92 2.40
N LYS A 23 7.88 11.74 2.95
CA LYS A 23 7.92 11.51 4.39
C LYS A 23 9.31 11.10 4.89
N GLN A 24 10.30 10.98 4.00
CA GLN A 24 11.64 10.46 4.33
C GLN A 24 11.56 9.14 5.08
N LYS A 25 10.62 8.28 4.66
CA LYS A 25 10.39 6.96 5.25
C LYS A 25 10.67 5.87 4.24
N GLU A 26 11.63 5.02 4.56
CA GLU A 26 11.99 3.86 3.76
C GLU A 26 11.34 2.59 4.33
N LEU A 27 10.85 1.74 3.43
CA LEU A 27 10.28 0.44 3.72
C LEU A 27 10.77 -0.55 2.67
N SER A 28 11.30 -1.71 3.08
CA SER A 28 11.77 -2.72 2.14
C SER A 28 10.62 -3.33 1.33
N GLU A 29 10.93 -3.79 0.12
CA GLU A 29 9.97 -4.47 -0.76
C GLU A 29 9.34 -5.67 -0.08
N TYR A 30 10.19 -6.51 0.52
CA TYR A 30 9.78 -7.69 1.25
C TYR A 30 8.76 -7.37 2.37
N LYS A 31 9.03 -6.35 3.18
CA LYS A 31 8.14 -5.97 4.30
C LYS A 31 6.82 -5.37 3.79
N ALA A 32 6.87 -4.57 2.73
CA ALA A 32 5.65 -4.04 2.11
C ALA A 32 4.79 -5.15 1.47
N MET A 33 5.42 -6.13 0.83
CA MET A 33 4.74 -7.28 0.23
C MET A 33 4.08 -8.15 1.29
N TYR A 34 4.72 -8.34 2.44
CA TYR A 34 4.11 -9.01 3.59
C TYR A 34 2.83 -8.30 4.06
N ILE A 35 2.88 -6.98 4.27
CA ILE A 35 1.71 -6.18 4.70
C ILE A 35 0.58 -6.26 3.68
N ILE A 36 0.92 -6.26 2.39
CA ILE A 36 -0.07 -6.30 1.31
C ILE A 36 -0.72 -7.65 1.13
N LYS A 37 0.01 -8.74 1.37
CA LYS A 37 -0.57 -10.07 1.35
C LYS A 37 -1.82 -10.14 2.25
N ASP A 38 -1.73 -9.57 3.45
CA ASP A 38 -2.84 -9.53 4.40
C ASP A 38 -3.93 -8.51 4.00
N TYR A 39 -3.56 -7.45 3.29
CA TYR A 39 -4.47 -6.40 2.83
C TYR A 39 -5.18 -6.69 1.50
N PHE A 40 -4.72 -7.69 0.76
CA PHE A 40 -5.17 -7.95 -0.61
C PHE A 40 -6.67 -8.23 -0.70
N LEU A 41 -7.22 -9.01 0.24
CA LEU A 41 -8.65 -9.34 0.25
C LEU A 41 -9.52 -8.10 0.44
N LEU A 42 -9.15 -7.21 1.37
CA LEU A 42 -9.86 -5.96 1.62
C LEU A 42 -9.79 -5.02 0.41
N PHE A 43 -8.62 -4.94 -0.22
CA PHE A 43 -8.44 -4.16 -1.45
C PHE A 43 -9.30 -4.71 -2.59
N TYR A 44 -9.32 -6.03 -2.78
CA TYR A 44 -10.14 -6.70 -3.78
C TYR A 44 -11.64 -6.43 -3.58
N GLN A 45 -12.13 -6.57 -2.36
CA GLN A 45 -13.54 -6.29 -2.03
C GLN A 45 -13.90 -4.82 -2.27
N ALA A 46 -13.02 -3.89 -1.88
CA ALA A 46 -13.28 -2.46 -2.03
C ALA A 46 -13.32 -2.02 -3.51
N LEU A 47 -12.47 -2.63 -4.35
CA LEU A 47 -12.45 -2.44 -5.81
C LEU A 47 -13.81 -2.72 -6.47
N HIS A 48 -14.55 -3.70 -5.95
CA HIS A 48 -15.85 -4.12 -6.49
C HIS A 48 -17.05 -3.40 -5.84
N LYS A 49 -16.83 -2.55 -4.84
CA LYS A 49 -17.92 -1.93 -4.06
C LYS A 49 -18.21 -0.49 -4.50
N ASN A 50 -17.31 0.45 -4.20
CA ASN A 50 -17.37 1.82 -4.66
C ASN A 50 -16.03 2.54 -4.43
N THR A 51 -15.88 3.73 -5.01
CA THR A 51 -14.66 4.54 -4.94
C THR A 51 -14.36 5.05 -3.52
N GLN A 52 -15.38 5.27 -2.69
CA GLN A 52 -15.21 5.75 -1.31
C GLN A 52 -14.59 4.67 -0.41
N GLU A 53 -15.07 3.45 -0.49
CA GLU A 53 -14.52 2.29 0.25
C GLU A 53 -13.11 1.97 -0.23
N LEU A 54 -12.86 2.04 -1.55
CA LEU A 54 -11.51 1.90 -2.08
C LEU A 54 -10.58 2.97 -1.52
N SER A 55 -11.01 4.23 -1.47
CA SER A 55 -10.23 5.34 -0.91
C SER A 55 -9.91 5.12 0.58
N LYS A 56 -10.86 4.61 1.37
CA LYS A 56 -10.65 4.27 2.79
C LYS A 56 -9.62 3.15 2.95
N VAL A 57 -9.71 2.09 2.14
CA VAL A 57 -8.75 0.97 2.18
C VAL A 57 -7.35 1.44 1.78
N LEU A 58 -7.25 2.24 0.71
CA LEU A 58 -5.99 2.82 0.26
C LEU A 58 -5.34 3.69 1.33
N LEU A 59 -6.11 4.56 1.99
CA LEU A 59 -5.62 5.43 3.06
C LEU A 59 -5.13 4.60 4.26
N ARG A 60 -5.88 3.57 4.64
CA ARG A 60 -5.51 2.67 5.74
C ARG A 60 -4.22 1.90 5.42
N LEU A 61 -4.09 1.39 4.20
CA LEU A 61 -2.87 0.72 3.73
C LEU A 61 -1.67 1.68 3.75
N PHE A 62 -1.84 2.91 3.24
CA PHE A 62 -0.79 3.92 3.26
C PHE A 62 -0.29 4.20 4.69
N ASN A 63 -1.21 4.38 5.64
CA ASN A 63 -0.88 4.62 7.04
C ASN A 63 -0.12 3.44 7.66
N LEU A 64 -0.48 2.20 7.33
CA LEU A 64 0.24 1.01 7.80
C LEU A 64 1.66 0.93 7.24
N LEU A 65 1.84 1.20 5.94
CA LEU A 65 3.15 1.26 5.32
C LEU A 65 3.99 2.39 5.95
N GLN A 66 3.38 3.54 6.20
CA GLN A 66 4.04 4.68 6.87
C GLN A 66 4.47 4.34 8.30
N HIS A 67 3.62 3.66 9.08
CA HIS A 67 3.93 3.26 10.45
C HIS A 67 5.08 2.25 10.47
N ASN A 68 5.11 1.32 9.51
CA ASN A 68 6.13 0.29 9.40
C ASN A 68 7.45 0.76 8.76
N GLY A 69 7.43 1.92 8.10
CA GLY A 69 8.59 2.56 7.49
C GLY A 69 9.51 3.19 8.54
N ARG A 70 10.81 3.07 8.30
CA ARG A 70 11.88 3.67 9.13
C ARG A 70 12.34 4.97 8.50
N LYS A 71 12.96 5.85 9.28
CA LYS A 71 13.58 7.07 8.74
C LYS A 71 14.62 6.67 7.68
N SER A 72 14.53 7.28 6.50
CA SER A 72 15.51 7.11 5.44
C SER A 72 16.82 7.78 5.84
N HIS A 73 17.93 7.14 5.49
CA HIS A 73 19.27 7.74 5.50
C HIS A 73 19.81 7.99 4.09
N ARG A 74 19.07 7.57 3.05
CA ARG A 74 19.22 8.05 1.68
C ARG A 74 18.68 9.46 1.59
#